data_AF-A0A959TTH9-F1
#
_entry.id   AF-A0A959TTH9-F1
#
_cell.length_a   1.000
_cell.length_b   1.000
_cell.length_c   1.000
_cell.angle_alpha   90.00
_cell.angle_beta   90.00
_cell.angle_gamma   90.00
#
_symmetry.space_group_name_H-M   'P 1'
#
loop_
_entity.id
_entity.type
_entity.pdbx_description
1 polymer ?
#
loop_
_entity_poly.entity_id
_entity_poly.type
_entity_poly.pdbx_seq_one_letter_code
_entity_poly.pdbx_strand_id
1 'polypeptide(L)'
;MQALRDHAFAPDAFLQGQELLPYLQHQRRGWSHWSYNEDPQIHDRILFAQERLMDQLLHPNTLRRKIDAGLYGDGYGLPAMLSDLTDAVFEEDRGGSVNSIRQNLQRAYVERLNKMASGTGRYRHAEQAMAVYELQRIRKGLVTTNVDLSTKAHRTALKLELDRALSTDK
;
A
#
# COMPACT_ATOMS: atom_id res chain seq x y z
N MET A 1 1.71 12.60 8.33
CA MET A 1 1.54 11.16 8.06
C MET A 1 0.64 10.44 9.05
N GLN A 2 0.68 10.79 10.35
CA GLN A 2 -0.14 10.16 11.40
C GLN A 2 -1.63 9.98 11.03
N ALA A 3 -2.31 11.03 10.58
CA ALA A 3 -3.73 10.92 10.21
C ALA A 3 -4.01 9.87 9.11
N LEU A 4 -3.11 9.70 8.12
CA LEU A 4 -3.28 8.69 7.08
C LEU A 4 -3.01 7.29 7.62
N ARG A 5 -2.02 7.15 8.51
CA ARG A 5 -1.77 5.90 9.21
C ARG A 5 -3.03 5.47 9.96
N ASP A 6 -3.59 6.35 10.78
CA ASP A 6 -4.67 6.01 11.70
C ASP A 6 -6.02 5.82 10.98
N HIS A 7 -6.29 6.58 9.90
CA HIS A 7 -7.63 6.64 9.29
C HIS A 7 -7.72 6.12 7.85
N ALA A 8 -6.60 5.82 7.19
CA ALA A 8 -6.62 5.29 5.83
C ALA A 8 -5.88 3.95 5.69
N PHE A 9 -4.83 3.73 6.49
CA PHE A 9 -3.96 2.57 6.34
C PHE A 9 -4.03 1.58 7.49
N ALA A 10 -4.50 1.97 8.67
CA ALA A 10 -4.69 1.08 9.83
C ALA A 10 -5.57 -0.14 9.50
N PRO A 11 -5.39 -1.30 10.16
CA PRO A 11 -6.14 -2.52 9.88
C PRO A 11 -7.62 -2.32 10.19
N ASP A 12 -7.93 -1.38 11.08
CA ASP A 12 -9.24 -1.01 11.55
C ASP A 12 -9.78 0.33 10.99
N ALA A 13 -9.05 0.99 10.09
CA ALA A 13 -9.39 2.31 9.54
C ALA A 13 -10.82 2.39 8.95
N PHE A 14 -11.30 1.29 8.39
CA PHE A 14 -12.63 1.19 7.77
C PHE A 14 -13.64 0.36 8.59
N LEU A 15 -13.30 0.04 9.84
CA LEU A 15 -14.19 -0.71 10.72
C LEU A 15 -15.28 0.16 11.35
N GLN A 16 -15.10 1.49 11.37
CA GLN A 16 -16.12 2.45 11.79
C GLN A 16 -17.30 2.42 10.80
N GLY A 17 -18.46 2.00 11.27
CA GLY A 17 -19.66 1.85 10.43
C GLY A 17 -19.76 0.52 9.69
N GLN A 18 -19.07 -0.54 10.14
CA GLN A 18 -19.28 -1.90 9.61
C GLN A 18 -20.76 -2.33 9.65
N GLU A 19 -21.50 -1.87 10.66
CA GLU A 19 -22.95 -2.04 10.77
C GLU A 19 -23.74 -1.48 9.57
N LEU A 20 -23.16 -0.54 8.82
CA LEU A 20 -23.76 0.06 7.63
C LEU A 20 -23.48 -0.74 6.35
N LEU A 21 -22.47 -1.62 6.35
CA LEU A 21 -22.10 -2.40 5.16
C LEU A 21 -23.25 -3.25 4.60
N PRO A 22 -24.10 -3.91 5.41
CA PRO A 22 -25.27 -4.62 4.91
C PRO A 22 -26.25 -3.69 4.17
N TYR A 23 -26.33 -2.42 4.55
CA TYR A 23 -27.23 -1.44 3.94
C TYR A 23 -26.69 -0.85 2.63
N LEU A 24 -25.41 -1.06 2.32
CA LEU A 24 -24.84 -0.72 1.01
C LEU A 24 -25.27 -1.70 -0.08
N GLN A 25 -25.70 -2.92 0.29
CA GLN A 25 -26.21 -3.88 -0.67
C GLN A 25 -27.54 -3.37 -1.25
N HIS A 26 -27.67 -3.41 -2.56
CA HIS A 26 -28.95 -3.18 -3.19
C HIS A 26 -29.96 -4.20 -2.66
N GLN A 27 -31.17 -3.73 -2.30
CA GLN A 27 -32.25 -4.63 -1.91
C GLN A 27 -32.54 -5.59 -3.07
N ARG A 28 -32.36 -6.90 -2.83
CA ARG A 28 -32.59 -7.93 -3.83
C ARG A 28 -34.07 -7.94 -4.24
N ARG A 29 -34.41 -7.26 -5.35
CA ARG A 29 -35.74 -7.33 -5.99
C ARG A 29 -35.67 -8.29 -7.18
N GLY A 30 -35.72 -9.60 -6.89
CA GLY A 30 -35.82 -10.67 -7.89
C GLY A 30 -34.49 -11.09 -8.54
N TRP A 31 -34.59 -11.87 -9.63
CA TRP A 31 -33.49 -12.46 -10.41
C TRP A 31 -33.12 -11.58 -11.64
N SER A 32 -32.95 -10.29 -11.42
CA SER A 32 -32.77 -9.30 -12.51
C SER A 32 -31.32 -9.15 -12.99
N HIS A 33 -30.37 -9.88 -12.39
CA HIS A 33 -28.94 -9.64 -12.55
C HIS A 33 -28.30 -10.78 -13.33
N TRP A 34 -28.25 -10.62 -14.66
CA TRP A 34 -27.79 -11.68 -15.55
C TRP A 34 -26.27 -11.65 -15.73
N SER A 35 -25.66 -10.46 -15.87
CA SER A 35 -24.22 -10.30 -16.13
C SER A 35 -23.50 -9.26 -15.26
N TYR A 36 -24.18 -8.58 -14.34
CA TYR A 36 -23.59 -7.53 -13.51
C TYR A 36 -23.58 -7.95 -12.04
N ASN A 37 -22.39 -7.89 -11.42
CA ASN A 37 -22.26 -8.07 -9.98
C ASN A 37 -22.69 -6.78 -9.27
N GLU A 38 -23.77 -6.86 -8.47
CA GLU A 38 -24.30 -5.74 -7.69
C GLU A 38 -23.78 -5.68 -6.25
N ASP A 39 -22.85 -6.57 -5.91
CA ASP A 39 -22.21 -6.53 -4.60
C ASP A 39 -21.51 -5.18 -4.42
N PRO A 40 -21.56 -4.58 -3.22
CA PRO A 40 -20.91 -3.30 -2.95
C PRO A 40 -19.39 -3.28 -3.19
N GLN A 41 -18.72 -4.42 -3.37
CA GLN A 41 -17.27 -4.53 -3.62
C GLN A 41 -16.45 -3.71 -2.60
N ILE A 42 -16.71 -3.94 -1.31
CA ILE A 42 -16.14 -3.13 -0.22
C ILE A 42 -14.61 -3.11 -0.26
N HIS A 43 -13.99 -4.26 -0.52
CA HIS A 43 -12.54 -4.35 -0.70
C HIS A 43 -12.03 -3.43 -1.79
N ASP A 44 -12.67 -3.43 -2.96
CA ASP A 44 -12.23 -2.62 -4.11
C ASP A 44 -12.44 -1.13 -3.86
N ARG A 45 -13.53 -0.75 -3.16
CA ARG A 45 -13.76 0.65 -2.77
C ARG A 45 -12.72 1.16 -1.79
N ILE A 46 -12.39 0.35 -0.78
CA ILE A 46 -11.36 0.68 0.21
C ILE A 46 -10.01 0.80 -0.49
N LEU A 47 -9.66 -0.21 -1.29
CA LEU A 47 -8.41 -0.21 -2.04
C LEU A 47 -8.32 1.01 -2.94
N PHE A 48 -9.36 1.32 -3.71
CA PHE A 48 -9.40 2.50 -4.56
C PHE A 48 -9.12 3.79 -3.80
N ALA A 49 -9.72 3.99 -2.62
CA ALA A 49 -9.46 5.17 -1.79
C ALA A 49 -7.99 5.24 -1.35
N GLN A 50 -7.45 4.11 -0.87
CA GLN A 50 -6.05 3.99 -0.47
C GLN A 50 -5.09 4.25 -1.63
N GLU A 51 -5.39 3.70 -2.81
CA GLU A 51 -4.63 3.89 -4.03
C GLU A 51 -4.57 5.36 -4.46
N ARG A 52 -5.68 6.09 -4.39
CA ARG A 52 -5.70 7.53 -4.71
C ARG A 52 -4.81 8.34 -3.77
N LEU A 53 -4.79 7.99 -2.49
CA LEU A 53 -3.89 8.61 -1.51
C LEU A 53 -2.42 8.30 -1.85
N MET A 54 -2.10 7.03 -2.15
CA MET A 54 -0.76 6.62 -2.56
C MET A 54 -0.32 7.30 -3.86
N ASP A 55 -1.20 7.42 -4.85
CA ASP A 55 -0.92 8.06 -6.13
C ASP A 55 -0.53 9.53 -5.95
N GLN A 56 -1.20 10.24 -5.04
CA GLN A 56 -0.88 11.63 -4.73
C GLN A 56 0.48 11.75 -4.02
N LEU A 57 0.73 10.91 -3.01
CA LEU A 57 1.95 10.93 -2.20
C LEU A 57 3.18 10.50 -3.00
N LEU A 58 3.03 9.46 -3.83
CA LEU A 58 4.10 8.87 -4.64
C LEU A 58 4.20 9.50 -6.02
N HIS A 59 3.43 10.55 -6.32
CA HIS A 59 3.52 11.23 -7.60
C HIS A 59 4.93 11.83 -7.81
N PRO A 60 5.57 11.66 -8.99
CA PRO A 60 6.93 12.16 -9.23
C PRO A 60 7.13 13.64 -8.90
N ASN A 61 6.12 14.49 -9.19
CA ASN A 61 6.19 15.92 -8.85
C ASN A 61 6.14 16.17 -7.34
N THR A 62 5.34 15.39 -6.59
CA THR A 62 5.24 15.49 -5.12
C THR A 62 6.57 15.12 -4.50
N LEU A 63 7.16 13.99 -4.93
CA LEU A 63 8.45 13.52 -4.42
C LEU A 63 9.58 14.49 -4.71
N ARG A 64 9.65 15.05 -5.92
CA ARG A 64 10.65 16.05 -6.27
C ARG A 64 10.50 17.31 -5.42
N ARG A 65 9.28 17.82 -5.25
CA ARG A 65 9.03 18.95 -4.34
C ARG A 65 9.48 18.64 -2.90
N LYS A 66 9.37 17.39 -2.45
CA LYS A 66 9.85 16.97 -1.14
C LYS A 66 11.36 16.85 -1.03
N ILE A 67 12.06 16.51 -2.11
CA ILE A 67 13.52 16.63 -2.18
C ILE A 67 13.91 18.10 -2.11
N ASP A 68 13.31 18.94 -2.95
CA ASP A 68 13.64 20.37 -3.05
C ASP A 68 13.34 21.10 -1.73
N ALA A 69 12.23 20.77 -1.06
CA ALA A 69 11.89 21.30 0.25
C ALA A 69 12.97 21.04 1.31
N GLY A 70 13.65 19.89 1.24
CA GLY A 70 14.77 19.58 2.13
C GLY A 70 15.95 20.53 1.94
N LEU A 71 16.20 21.01 0.71
CA LEU A 71 17.22 22.03 0.43
C LEU A 71 16.85 23.40 1.01
N TYR A 72 15.55 23.66 1.18
CA TYR A 72 15.04 24.90 1.78
C TYR A 72 14.92 24.84 3.31
N GLY A 73 15.38 23.75 3.94
CA GLY A 73 15.36 23.57 5.39
C GLY A 73 14.06 22.96 5.94
N ASP A 74 13.20 22.37 5.11
CA ASP A 74 12.08 21.55 5.61
C ASP A 74 12.66 20.29 6.27
N GLY A 75 12.39 20.10 7.56
CA GLY A 75 12.75 18.89 8.30
C GLY A 75 12.03 17.64 7.83
N TYR A 76 10.98 17.79 7.00
CA TYR A 76 10.17 16.70 6.48
C TYR A 76 10.40 16.45 4.98
N GLY A 77 11.61 15.98 4.67
CA GLY A 77 12.05 15.63 3.32
C GLY A 77 11.59 14.26 2.83
N LEU A 78 11.99 13.92 1.59
CA LEU A 78 11.65 12.66 0.94
C LEU A 78 11.95 11.40 1.79
N PRO A 79 13.12 11.26 2.45
CA PRO A 79 13.42 10.06 3.22
C PRO A 79 12.44 9.83 4.36
N ALA A 80 12.18 10.86 5.18
CA ALA A 80 11.23 10.77 6.29
C ALA A 80 9.81 10.45 5.79
N MET A 81 9.37 11.11 4.71
CA MET A 81 8.04 10.89 4.15
C MET A 81 7.83 9.46 3.64
N LEU A 82 8.81 8.92 2.89
CA LEU A 82 8.71 7.55 2.37
C LEU A 82 8.82 6.51 3.48
N SER A 83 9.72 6.71 4.45
CA SER A 83 9.84 5.78 5.57
C SER A 83 8.57 5.75 6.42
N ASP A 84 7.96 6.91 6.72
CA ASP A 84 6.68 7.00 7.43
C ASP A 84 5.54 6.31 6.65
N LEU A 85 5.53 6.44 5.32
CA LEU A 85 4.51 5.83 4.48
C LEU A 85 4.64 4.31 4.45
N THR A 86 5.85 3.78 4.29
CA THR A 86 6.11 2.33 4.40
C THR A 86 5.71 1.83 5.78
N ASP A 87 6.05 2.56 6.85
CA ASP A 87 5.73 2.17 8.23
C ASP A 87 4.21 2.16 8.44
N ALA A 88 3.48 3.15 7.91
CA ALA A 88 2.03 3.20 7.95
C ALA A 88 1.37 2.00 7.23
N VAL A 89 2.03 1.43 6.22
CA VAL A 89 1.52 0.28 5.45
C VAL A 89 1.90 -1.07 6.08
N PHE A 90 3.07 -1.19 6.72
CA PHE A 90 3.62 -2.49 7.14
C PHE A 90 3.81 -2.68 8.64
N GLU A 91 3.97 -1.62 9.44
CA GLU A 91 4.50 -1.76 10.81
C GLU A 91 3.57 -2.56 11.72
N GLU A 92 2.27 -2.24 11.71
CA GLU A 92 1.25 -2.91 12.53
C GLU A 92 1.06 -4.39 12.16
N ASP A 93 1.42 -4.76 10.95
CA ASP A 93 1.27 -6.12 10.46
C ASP A 93 2.48 -7.00 10.82
N ARG A 94 3.65 -6.42 11.12
CA ARG A 94 4.94 -7.13 11.17
C ARG A 94 4.92 -8.38 12.09
N GLY A 95 4.28 -8.27 13.25
CA GLY A 95 4.22 -9.34 14.26
C GLY A 95 3.01 -10.27 14.19
N GLY A 96 2.06 -10.02 13.28
CA GLY A 96 0.76 -10.67 13.30
C GLY A 96 0.27 -11.17 11.95
N SER A 97 -0.96 -11.67 11.95
CA SER A 97 -1.69 -12.04 10.73
C SER A 97 -2.25 -10.78 10.06
N VAL A 98 -2.17 -10.73 8.74
CA VAL A 98 -2.54 -9.60 7.89
C VAL A 98 -3.92 -9.87 7.29
N ASN A 99 -4.88 -8.97 7.55
CA ASN A 99 -6.22 -9.10 6.98
C ASN A 99 -6.24 -8.79 5.47
N SER A 100 -7.29 -9.18 4.76
CA SER A 100 -7.38 -9.05 3.29
C SER A 100 -7.33 -7.60 2.78
N ILE A 101 -7.84 -6.63 3.55
CA ILE A 101 -7.74 -5.20 3.21
C ILE A 101 -6.26 -4.77 3.23
N ARG A 102 -5.54 -5.12 4.29
CA ARG A 102 -4.11 -4.80 4.45
C ARG A 102 -3.25 -5.55 3.43
N GLN A 103 -3.60 -6.77 3.05
CA GLN A 103 -2.92 -7.50 1.98
C GLN A 103 -2.97 -6.73 0.65
N ASN A 104 -4.16 -6.24 0.28
CA ASN A 104 -4.35 -5.42 -0.93
C ASN A 104 -3.56 -4.11 -0.85
N LEU A 105 -3.62 -3.40 0.27
CA LEU A 105 -2.85 -2.17 0.49
C LEU A 105 -1.35 -2.39 0.32
N GLN A 106 -0.80 -3.40 1.00
CA GLN A 106 0.64 -3.72 0.93
C GLN A 106 1.08 -4.06 -0.49
N ARG A 107 0.27 -4.84 -1.22
CA ARG A 107 0.52 -5.18 -2.62
C ARG A 107 0.54 -3.94 -3.51
N ALA A 108 -0.49 -3.11 -3.42
CA ALA A 108 -0.63 -1.89 -4.20
C ALA A 108 0.51 -0.89 -3.92
N TYR A 109 1.01 -0.83 -2.68
CA TYR A 109 2.16 -0.01 -2.32
C TYR A 109 3.48 -0.55 -2.91
N VAL A 110 3.73 -1.86 -2.79
CA VAL A 110 4.94 -2.50 -3.34
C VAL A 110 5.00 -2.34 -4.86
N GLU A 111 3.88 -2.47 -5.57
CA GLU A 111 3.81 -2.26 -7.02
C GLU A 111 4.23 -0.83 -7.42
N ARG A 112 3.83 0.18 -6.64
CA ARG A 112 4.22 1.58 -6.87
C ARG A 112 5.70 1.81 -6.57
N LEU A 113 6.23 1.23 -5.50
CA LEU A 113 7.67 1.27 -5.21
C LEU A 113 8.49 0.57 -6.31
N ASN A 114 8.02 -0.57 -6.83
CA ASN A 114 8.65 -1.27 -7.95
C ASN A 114 8.67 -0.42 -9.23
N LYS A 115 7.56 0.27 -9.53
CA LYS A 115 7.48 1.24 -10.63
C LYS A 115 8.49 2.38 -10.45
N MET A 116 8.55 2.93 -9.23
CA MET A 116 9.51 3.98 -8.89
C MET A 116 10.96 3.51 -9.02
N ALA A 117 11.29 2.34 -8.49
CA ALA A 117 12.63 1.75 -8.51
C ALA A 117 13.12 1.38 -9.92
N SER A 118 12.23 0.86 -10.76
CA SER A 118 12.54 0.53 -12.17
C SER A 118 12.81 1.76 -13.04
N GLY A 119 12.61 2.98 -12.52
CA GLY A 119 12.75 4.20 -13.28
C GLY A 119 11.67 4.38 -14.35
N THR A 120 10.63 3.56 -14.34
CA THR A 120 9.50 3.70 -15.24
C THR A 120 8.67 4.93 -14.83
N GLY A 121 8.69 5.96 -15.68
CA GLY A 121 8.01 7.24 -15.42
C GLY A 121 8.96 8.42 -15.26
N ARG A 122 8.53 9.47 -14.55
CA ARG A 122 9.26 10.75 -14.40
C ARG A 122 10.11 10.84 -13.12
N TYR A 123 10.40 9.71 -12.48
CA TYR A 123 11.26 9.62 -11.28
C TYR A 123 12.73 9.91 -11.62
N ARG A 124 13.52 10.40 -10.65
CA ARG A 124 14.97 10.60 -10.78
C ARG A 124 15.72 9.69 -9.81
N HIS A 125 17.04 9.80 -9.81
CA HIS A 125 17.92 8.90 -9.07
C HIS A 125 17.66 8.91 -7.56
N ALA A 126 17.33 10.06 -6.97
CA ALA A 126 17.07 10.14 -5.53
C ALA A 126 15.78 9.40 -5.15
N GLU A 127 14.70 9.58 -5.90
CA GLU A 127 13.43 8.87 -5.69
C GLU A 127 13.59 7.36 -5.94
N GLN A 128 14.33 6.99 -6.99
CA GLN A 128 14.65 5.59 -7.31
C GLN A 128 15.46 4.93 -6.18
N ALA A 129 16.49 5.59 -5.68
CA ALA A 129 17.32 5.06 -4.59
C ALA A 129 16.51 4.85 -3.32
N MET A 130 15.64 5.80 -2.98
CA MET A 130 14.72 5.64 -1.85
C MET A 130 13.72 4.50 -2.08
N ALA A 131 13.21 4.32 -3.29
CA ALA A 131 12.33 3.19 -3.62
C ALA A 131 13.02 1.85 -3.36
N VAL A 132 14.24 1.70 -3.87
CA VAL A 132 15.05 0.47 -3.69
C VAL A 132 15.32 0.23 -2.20
N TYR A 133 15.65 1.28 -1.44
CA TYR A 133 15.85 1.19 0.00
C TYR A 133 14.59 0.69 0.73
N GLU A 134 13.43 1.26 0.44
CA GLU A 134 12.16 0.86 1.07
C GLU A 134 11.76 -0.56 0.67
N LEU A 135 11.95 -0.97 -0.59
CA LEU A 135 11.72 -2.36 -1.03
C LEU A 135 12.61 -3.36 -0.27
N GLN A 136 13.89 -3.03 -0.06
CA GLN A 136 14.79 -3.85 0.75
C GLN A 136 14.35 -3.90 2.22
N ARG A 137 13.88 -2.78 2.78
CA ARG A 137 13.40 -2.69 4.17
C ARG A 137 12.17 -3.56 4.37
N ILE A 138 11.19 -3.47 3.47
CA ILE A 138 9.99 -4.32 3.45
C ILE A 138 10.40 -5.78 3.39
N ARG A 139 11.24 -6.15 2.42
CA ARG A 139 11.70 -7.53 2.22
C ARG A 139 12.32 -8.12 3.49
N LYS A 140 13.16 -7.36 4.18
CA LYS A 140 13.81 -7.79 5.43
C LYS A 140 12.80 -7.99 6.57
N GLY A 141 11.71 -7.24 6.58
CA GLY A 141 10.65 -7.31 7.58
C GLY A 141 9.61 -8.42 7.37
N LEU A 142 9.58 -9.09 6.21
CA LEU A 142 8.60 -10.14 5.93
C LEU A 142 8.95 -11.44 6.67
N VAL A 143 8.16 -11.75 7.70
CA VAL A 143 8.25 -13.00 8.48
C VAL A 143 7.08 -13.93 8.14
N THR A 144 7.32 -15.20 7.86
CA THR A 144 6.28 -16.18 7.49
C THR A 144 6.00 -17.25 8.56
N THR A 145 6.70 -17.18 9.69
CA THR A 145 6.53 -18.08 10.83
C THR A 145 5.46 -17.57 11.79
N ASN A 146 4.74 -18.48 12.45
CA ASN A 146 3.74 -18.16 13.50
C ASN A 146 2.62 -17.21 13.04
N VAL A 147 2.20 -17.32 11.78
CA VAL A 147 1.06 -16.57 11.21
C VAL A 147 0.08 -17.54 10.55
N ASP A 148 -1.14 -17.08 10.28
CA ASP A 148 -2.15 -17.86 9.58
C ASP A 148 -1.74 -18.17 8.12
N LEU A 149 -2.45 -19.13 7.51
CA LEU A 149 -2.14 -19.58 6.15
C LEU A 149 -2.29 -18.46 5.11
N SER A 150 -3.28 -17.58 5.26
CA SER A 150 -3.48 -16.46 4.33
C SER A 150 -2.30 -15.50 4.36
N THR A 151 -1.86 -15.09 5.55
CA THR A 151 -0.67 -14.23 5.69
C THR A 151 0.59 -14.90 5.17
N LYS A 152 0.76 -16.19 5.44
CA LYS A 152 1.91 -16.95 4.94
C LYS A 152 1.95 -16.94 3.41
N ALA A 153 0.81 -17.18 2.75
CA ALA A 153 0.71 -17.14 1.29
C ALA A 153 1.01 -15.74 0.74
N HIS A 154 0.38 -14.70 1.31
CA HIS A 154 0.58 -13.31 0.93
C HIS A 154 2.04 -12.86 1.05
N ARG A 155 2.67 -13.07 2.21
CA ARG A 155 4.07 -12.70 2.45
C ARG A 155 5.05 -13.47 1.57
N THR A 156 4.73 -14.73 1.24
CA THR A 156 5.53 -15.52 0.29
C THR A 156 5.46 -14.91 -1.11
N ALA A 157 4.27 -14.52 -1.56
CA ALA A 157 4.07 -13.85 -2.85
C ALA A 157 4.79 -12.49 -2.90
N LEU A 158 4.65 -11.65 -1.86
CA LEU A 158 5.37 -10.38 -1.75
C LEU A 158 6.88 -10.58 -1.78
N LYS A 159 7.41 -11.55 -1.03
CA LYS A 159 8.85 -11.83 -1.03
C LYS A 159 9.37 -12.18 -2.42
N LEU A 160 8.65 -13.03 -3.15
CA LEU A 160 9.00 -13.39 -4.53
C LEU A 160 8.98 -12.18 -5.47
N GLU A 161 7.98 -11.30 -5.34
CA GLU A 161 7.92 -10.06 -6.12
C GLU A 161 9.10 -9.13 -5.81
N LEU A 162 9.40 -8.93 -4.52
CA LEU A 162 10.51 -8.09 -4.07
C LEU A 162 11.86 -8.65 -4.53
N ASP A 163 12.06 -9.98 -4.49
CA ASP A 163 13.26 -10.63 -4.99
C ASP A 163 13.47 -10.36 -6.49
N ARG A 164 12.40 -10.43 -7.29
CA ARG A 164 12.44 -10.10 -8.73
C ARG A 164 12.67 -8.62 -9.01
N ALA A 165 12.13 -7.75 -8.17
CA ALA A 165 12.32 -6.31 -8.33
C ALA A 165 13.76 -5.88 -8.02
N LEU A 166 14.40 -6.56 -7.06
CA LEU A 166 15.74 -6.26 -6.56
C LEU A 166 16.85 -7.05 -7.28
N SER A 167 16.52 -8.02 -8.14
CA SER A 167 17.51 -8.75 -8.92
C SER A 167 18.09 -7.88 -10.04
N THR A 168 19.41 -7.93 -10.19
CA THR A 168 20.17 -7.16 -11.20
C THR A 168 20.01 -7.69 -12.63
N ASP A 169 19.43 -8.88 -12.80
CA ASP A 169 19.17 -9.47 -14.13
C ASP A 169 17.88 -8.88 -14.71
N LYS A 170 18.01 -7.79 -15.47
CA LYS A 170 16.99 -7.26 -16.38
C LYS A 170 17.60 -6.93 -17.73
#